data_AF-A0A5C1QJY8-F1
#
_entry.id   AF-A0A5C1QJY8-F1
#
_cell.length_a   1.000
_cell.length_b   1.000
_cell.length_c   1.000
_cell.angle_alpha   90.00
_cell.angle_beta   90.00
_cell.angle_gamma   90.00
#
_symmetry.space_group_name_H-M   'P 1'
#
loop_
_entity.id
_entity.type
_entity.pdbx_description
1 polymer ?
#
loop_
_entity_poly.entity_id
_entity_poly.type
_entity_poly.pdbx_seq_one_letter_code
_entity_poly.pdbx_strand_id
1 'polypeptide(L)'
;MARRQLDAVYFLQFFLGISLFVFGIMALNGYNSTGQEVMRGLNKVFGKSNNLFPIIFGIVQLAAGALLIVKLFIDIDSGIFRIIHLAICILWAISIVMNFFVSNLMEPDLIRWLGALAPQLVILLSLWIVGEER
;
A
#
# COMPACT_ATOMS: atom_id res chain seq x y z
N MET A 1 1.25 31.83 11.12
CA MET A 1 0.85 31.23 9.84
C MET A 1 2.04 30.45 9.30
N ALA A 2 2.03 29.12 9.50
CA ALA A 2 3.13 28.26 9.06
C ALA A 2 3.13 28.20 7.52
N ARG A 3 4.29 28.52 6.94
CA ARG A 3 4.52 28.45 5.50
C ARG A 3 4.45 26.97 5.13
N ARG A 4 3.32 26.50 4.59
CA ARG A 4 3.25 25.22 3.86
C ARG A 4 4.17 25.37 2.66
N GLN A 5 5.46 25.10 2.85
CA GLN A 5 6.35 24.90 1.72
C GLN A 5 5.84 23.63 1.05
N LEU A 6 5.55 23.72 -0.25
CA LEU A 6 5.23 22.56 -1.07
C LEU A 6 6.50 21.72 -1.18
N ASP A 7 6.83 21.02 -0.10
CA ASP A 7 8.03 20.21 0.02
C ASP A 7 7.85 18.92 -0.78
N ALA A 8 8.96 18.28 -1.13
CA ALA A 8 8.96 17.04 -1.92
C ALA A 8 8.07 15.96 -1.27
N VAL A 9 7.97 15.97 0.06
CA VAL A 9 7.17 15.01 0.81
C VAL A 9 5.66 15.30 0.75
N TYR A 10 5.24 16.55 0.59
CA TYR A 10 3.83 16.88 0.32
C TYR A 10 3.36 16.21 -0.97
N PHE A 11 4.15 16.33 -2.04
CA PHE A 11 3.88 15.66 -3.31
C PHE A 11 3.98 14.14 -3.18
N LEU A 12 4.99 13.62 -2.47
CA LEU A 12 5.13 12.19 -2.21
C LEU A 12 3.89 11.63 -1.52
N GLN A 13 3.42 12.26 -0.45
CA GLN A 13 2.21 11.84 0.27
C GLN A 13 0.97 11.90 -0.61
N PHE A 14 0.83 12.93 -1.46
CA PHE A 14 -0.29 13.05 -2.38
C PHE A 14 -0.32 11.91 -3.41
N PHE A 15 0.79 11.67 -4.10
CA PHE A 15 0.88 10.60 -5.09
C PHE A 15 0.79 9.21 -4.46
N LEU A 16 1.35 9.03 -3.27
CA LEU A 16 1.24 7.79 -2.50
C LEU A 16 -0.21 7.53 -2.09
N GLY A 17 -0.91 8.55 -1.59
CA GLY A 17 -2.32 8.48 -1.25
C GLY A 17 -3.18 8.08 -2.45
N ILE A 18 -2.97 8.71 -3.61
CA ILE A 18 -3.64 8.34 -4.87
C ILE A 18 -3.34 6.89 -5.25
N SER A 19 -2.07 6.47 -5.17
CA SER A 19 -1.65 5.12 -5.54
C SER A 19 -2.35 4.07 -4.68
N LEU A 20 -2.36 4.25 -3.35
CA LEU A 20 -3.06 3.35 -2.43
C LEU A 20 -4.57 3.34 -2.66
N PHE A 21 -5.16 4.50 -2.95
CA PHE A 21 -6.59 4.61 -3.25
C PHE A 21 -6.95 3.82 -4.52
N VAL A 22 -6.15 3.97 -5.59
CA VAL A 22 -6.32 3.21 -6.83
C VAL A 22 -6.09 1.71 -6.61
N PHE A 23 -5.08 1.32 -5.85
CA PHE A 23 -4.85 -0.10 -5.50
C PHE A 23 -6.02 -0.69 -4.70
N GLY A 24 -6.59 0.07 -3.76
CA GLY A 24 -7.80 -0.33 -3.04
C GLY A 24 -8.98 -0.57 -3.97
N ILE A 25 -9.23 0.34 -4.91
CA ILE A 25 -10.28 0.16 -5.95
C ILE A 25 -10.00 -1.06 -6.82
N MET A 26 -8.76 -1.27 -7.25
CA MET A 26 -8.38 -2.43 -8.07
C MET A 26 -8.56 -3.75 -7.31
N ALA A 27 -8.21 -3.78 -6.03
CA ALA A 27 -8.42 -4.93 -5.16
C ALA A 27 -9.91 -5.29 -5.01
N LEU A 28 -10.79 -4.27 -4.94
CA LEU A 28 -12.24 -4.46 -4.83
C LEU A 28 -12.91 -4.85 -6.14
N ASN A 29 -12.45 -4.31 -7.28
CA ASN A 29 -13.02 -4.60 -8.59
C ASN A 29 -12.48 -5.89 -9.24
N GLY A 30 -11.52 -6.58 -8.61
CA GLY A 30 -10.89 -7.77 -9.19
C GLY A 30 -10.13 -7.51 -10.50
N TYR A 31 -9.75 -6.25 -10.77
CA TYR A 31 -9.19 -5.80 -12.05
C TYR A 31 -7.72 -6.24 -12.23
N ASN A 32 -7.35 -6.55 -13.47
CA ASN A 32 -6.41 -7.62 -13.84
C ASN A 32 -4.91 -7.24 -14.04
N SER A 33 -4.29 -6.31 -13.31
CA SER A 33 -2.90 -5.91 -13.68
C SER A 33 -1.83 -5.77 -12.59
N THR A 34 -2.17 -5.57 -11.30
CA THR A 34 -1.14 -5.53 -10.23
C THR A 34 -1.72 -5.96 -8.89
N GLY A 35 -2.94 -5.51 -8.58
CA GLY A 35 -3.68 -5.95 -7.40
C GLY A 35 -3.93 -7.46 -7.38
N GLN A 36 -4.00 -8.12 -8.54
CA GLN A 36 -4.25 -9.56 -8.61
C GLN A 36 -3.01 -10.43 -8.38
N GLU A 37 -1.78 -9.97 -8.64
CA GLU A 37 -0.58 -10.69 -8.18
C GLU A 37 -0.55 -10.68 -6.67
N VAL A 38 -0.81 -9.49 -6.09
CA VAL A 38 -0.97 -9.30 -4.66
C VAL A 38 -2.07 -10.19 -4.07
N MET A 39 -3.20 -10.24 -4.76
CA MET A 39 -4.36 -11.00 -4.35
C MET A 39 -4.18 -12.51 -4.56
N ARG A 40 -3.48 -12.94 -5.60
CA ARG A 40 -3.20 -14.35 -5.89
C ARG A 40 -2.23 -14.92 -4.89
N GLY A 41 -1.20 -14.19 -4.48
CA GLY A 41 -0.31 -14.67 -3.43
C GLY A 41 -1.00 -14.76 -2.08
N LEU A 42 -1.83 -13.75 -1.73
CA LEU A 42 -2.65 -13.81 -0.52
C LEU A 42 -3.68 -14.96 -0.57
N ASN A 43 -4.39 -15.16 -1.68
CA ASN A 43 -5.36 -16.26 -1.84
C ASN A 43 -4.71 -17.65 -1.89
N LYS A 44 -3.49 -17.78 -2.41
CA LYS A 44 -2.72 -19.03 -2.39
C LYS A 44 -2.36 -19.45 -0.96
N VAL A 45 -2.05 -18.49 -0.09
CA VAL A 45 -1.59 -18.77 1.27
C VAL A 45 -2.74 -18.88 2.27
N PHE A 46 -3.81 -18.08 2.11
CA PHE A 46 -4.96 -18.10 3.00
C PHE A 46 -6.08 -19.06 2.56
N GLY A 47 -5.94 -19.70 1.39
CA GLY A 47 -6.85 -20.75 0.93
C GLY A 47 -8.16 -20.22 0.34
N LYS A 48 -8.70 -20.94 -0.64
CA LYS A 48 -9.91 -20.63 -1.43
C LYS A 48 -11.23 -20.63 -0.63
N SER A 49 -11.18 -20.61 0.70
CA SER A 49 -12.34 -20.71 1.58
C SER A 49 -12.52 -19.41 2.35
N ASN A 50 -13.56 -18.66 1.96
CA ASN A 50 -13.96 -17.33 2.45
C ASN A 50 -13.19 -16.11 1.90
N ASN A 51 -13.66 -15.63 0.75
CA ASN A 51 -13.28 -14.43 -0.03
C ASN A 51 -13.25 -13.07 0.72
N LEU A 52 -13.24 -13.03 2.05
CA LEU A 52 -13.33 -11.78 2.82
C LEU A 52 -12.00 -11.04 2.91
N PHE A 53 -10.87 -11.74 2.99
CA PHE A 53 -9.55 -11.12 3.16
C PHE A 53 -9.16 -10.18 2.01
N PRO A 54 -9.35 -10.56 0.73
CA PRO A 54 -9.28 -9.65 -0.42
C PRO A 54 -10.04 -8.34 -0.26
N ILE A 55 -11.28 -8.45 0.18
CA ILE A 55 -12.22 -7.33 0.31
C ILE A 55 -11.78 -6.43 1.46
N ILE A 56 -11.42 -7.02 2.61
CA ILE A 56 -10.93 -6.30 3.79
C ILE A 56 -9.65 -5.55 3.43
N PHE A 57 -8.70 -6.19 2.75
CA PHE A 57 -7.46 -5.57 2.32
C PHE A 57 -7.73 -4.38 1.39
N GLY A 58 -8.59 -4.56 0.38
CA GLY A 58 -8.99 -3.47 -0.53
C GLY A 58 -9.66 -2.29 0.18
N ILE A 59 -10.58 -2.56 1.12
CA ILE A 59 -11.24 -1.53 1.94
C ILE A 59 -10.23 -0.76 2.77
N VAL A 60 -9.32 -1.46 3.46
CA VAL A 60 -8.30 -0.84 4.29
C VAL A 60 -7.36 0.03 3.45
N GLN A 61 -6.99 -0.43 2.26
CA GLN A 61 -6.10 0.29 1.35
C GLN A 61 -6.76 1.53 0.75
N LEU A 62 -8.05 1.45 0.43
CA LEU A 62 -8.85 2.57 -0.04
C LEU A 62 -9.00 3.62 1.07
N ALA A 63 -9.35 3.18 2.29
CA ALA A 63 -9.43 4.06 3.46
C ALA A 63 -8.08 4.71 3.78
N ALA A 64 -6.98 3.96 3.67
CA ALA A 64 -5.63 4.43 3.85
C ALA A 64 -5.24 5.53 2.86
N GLY A 65 -5.47 5.30 1.56
CA GLY A 65 -5.21 6.28 0.51
C GLY A 65 -6.03 7.55 0.70
N ALA A 66 -7.32 7.41 1.01
CA ALA A 66 -8.19 8.54 1.32
C ALA A 66 -7.69 9.32 2.54
N LEU A 67 -7.29 8.64 3.61
CA LEU A 67 -6.81 9.26 4.84
C LEU A 67 -5.48 10.01 4.64
N LEU A 68 -4.55 9.47 3.83
CA LEU A 68 -3.33 10.18 3.44
C LEU A 68 -3.63 11.46 2.66
N ILE A 69 -4.59 11.43 1.75
CA ILE A 69 -5.00 12.61 0.97
C ILE A 69 -5.69 13.63 1.89
N VAL A 70 -6.62 13.19 2.73
CA VAL A 70 -7.36 14.08 3.65
C VAL A 70 -6.43 14.79 4.62
N LYS A 71 -5.40 14.10 5.15
CA LYS A 71 -4.39 14.73 6.02
C LYS A 71 -3.69 15.93 5.37
N LEU A 72 -3.54 15.95 4.04
CA LEU A 72 -2.92 17.11 3.35
C LEU A 72 -3.77 18.38 3.45
N PHE A 73 -5.09 18.23 3.64
CA PHE A 73 -6.03 19.34 3.72
C PHE A 73 -6.47 19.62 5.16
N ILE A 74 -6.54 18.61 6.01
CA ILE A 74 -7.02 18.69 7.40
C ILE A 74 -5.94 18.19 8.36
N ASP A 75 -5.62 18.97 9.39
CA ASP A 75 -4.77 18.52 10.49
C ASP A 75 -5.53 17.48 11.32
N ILE A 76 -5.14 16.21 11.17
CA ILE A 76 -5.65 15.07 11.94
C ILE A 76 -4.76 14.90 13.17
N ASP A 77 -5.36 14.47 14.29
CA ASP A 77 -4.61 14.12 15.50
C ASP A 77 -3.43 13.18 15.19
N SER A 78 -2.23 13.62 15.60
CA SER A 78 -0.96 12.96 15.28
C SER A 78 -0.85 11.55 15.85
N GLY A 79 -1.55 11.24 16.96
CA GLY A 79 -1.52 9.93 17.59
C GLY A 79 -2.30 8.89 16.79
N ILE A 80 -3.54 9.21 16.41
CA ILE A 80 -4.41 8.32 15.62
C ILE A 80 -3.80 8.10 14.23
N PHE A 81 -3.35 9.18 13.58
CA PHE A 81 -2.71 9.07 12.28
C PHE A 81 -1.50 8.15 12.30
N ARG A 82 -0.66 8.23 13.35
CA ARG A 82 0.53 7.38 13.49
C ARG A 82 0.16 5.90 13.56
N ILE A 83 -0.87 5.53 14.31
CA ILE A 83 -1.31 4.13 14.44
C ILE A 83 -1.82 3.61 13.10
N ILE A 84 -2.67 4.39 12.41
CA ILE A 84 -3.23 4.03 11.11
C ILE A 84 -2.11 3.91 10.07
N HIS A 85 -1.21 4.89 10.01
CA HIS A 85 -0.07 4.89 9.11
C HIS A 85 0.83 3.66 9.32
N LEU A 86 1.13 3.33 10.58
CA LEU A 86 1.94 2.17 10.91
C LEU A 86 1.25 0.86 10.53
N ALA A 87 -0.07 0.77 10.71
CA ALA A 87 -0.86 -0.37 10.23
C ALA A 87 -0.78 -0.52 8.70
N ILE A 88 -0.83 0.59 7.96
CA ILE A 88 -0.69 0.59 6.49
C ILE A 88 0.69 0.09 6.07
N CYS A 89 1.76 0.58 6.70
CA CYS A 89 3.12 0.09 6.46
C CYS A 89 3.24 -1.42 6.70
N ILE A 90 2.72 -1.91 7.82
CA ILE A 90 2.76 -3.34 8.16
C ILE A 90 1.99 -4.16 7.14
N LEU A 91 0.78 -3.73 6.77
CA LEU A 91 -0.03 -4.43 5.76
C LEU A 91 0.67 -4.47 4.40
N TRP A 92 1.35 -3.39 4.01
CA TRP A 92 2.12 -3.35 2.76
C TRP A 92 3.33 -4.29 2.82
N ALA A 93 4.06 -4.31 3.93
CA ALA A 93 5.17 -5.24 4.14
C ALA A 93 4.71 -6.70 4.09
N ILE A 94 3.60 -7.04 4.74
CA ILE A 94 2.99 -8.37 4.68
C ILE A 94 2.65 -8.73 3.23
N SER A 95 2.03 -7.80 2.49
CA SER A 95 1.73 -8.00 1.07
C SER A 95 2.98 -8.37 0.26
N ILE A 96 4.10 -7.65 0.45
CA ILE A 96 5.35 -7.97 -0.25
C ILE A 96 5.83 -9.39 0.09
N VAL A 97 5.86 -9.75 1.37
CA VAL A 97 6.31 -11.07 1.82
C VAL A 97 5.45 -12.17 1.18
N MET A 98 4.14 -12.02 1.23
CA MET A 98 3.20 -13.01 0.74
C MET A 98 3.29 -13.21 -0.78
N ASN A 99 3.54 -12.14 -1.53
CA ASN A 99 3.51 -12.17 -2.98
C ASN A 99 4.83 -12.52 -3.64
N PHE A 100 5.93 -12.07 -3.06
CA PHE A 100 7.26 -12.24 -3.63
C PHE A 100 8.03 -13.38 -2.98
N PHE A 101 7.77 -13.69 -1.70
CA PHE A 101 8.53 -14.71 -0.97
C PHE A 101 7.75 -16.00 -0.76
N VAL A 102 6.44 -15.94 -0.52
CA VAL A 102 5.64 -17.14 -0.24
C VAL A 102 5.03 -17.76 -1.50
N SER A 103 4.60 -16.95 -2.47
CA SER A 103 3.76 -17.44 -3.57
C SER A 103 4.42 -17.52 -4.94
N ASN A 104 5.46 -16.75 -5.22
CA ASN A 104 6.19 -16.73 -6.49
C ASN A 104 7.68 -16.38 -6.27
N LEU A 105 8.36 -17.15 -5.42
CA LEU A 105 9.78 -16.93 -5.14
C LEU A 105 10.61 -17.18 -6.41
N MET A 106 11.22 -16.12 -6.96
CA MET A 106 12.09 -16.16 -8.15
C MET A 106 11.45 -16.68 -9.45
N GLU A 107 10.12 -16.79 -9.54
CA GLU A 107 9.43 -17.20 -10.76
C GLU A 107 8.97 -15.99 -11.60
N PRO A 108 9.03 -16.05 -12.95
CA PRO A 108 9.70 -17.06 -13.79
C PRO A 108 11.21 -16.81 -13.98
N ASP A 109 11.69 -15.57 -13.77
CA ASP A 109 13.10 -15.17 -13.88
C ASP A 109 13.47 -14.16 -12.78
N LEU A 110 14.70 -14.21 -12.27
CA LEU A 110 15.21 -13.31 -11.22
C LEU A 110 15.04 -11.83 -11.58
N ILE A 111 15.35 -11.45 -12.83
CA ILE A 111 15.28 -10.05 -13.29
C ILE A 111 13.83 -9.56 -13.30
N ARG A 112 12.89 -10.42 -13.72
CA ARG A 112 11.47 -10.08 -13.75
C ARG A 112 10.88 -10.00 -12.35
N TRP A 113 11.25 -10.92 -11.47
CA TRP A 113 10.88 -10.90 -10.05
C TRP A 113 11.39 -9.63 -9.37
N LEU A 114 12.66 -9.26 -9.58
CA LEU A 114 13.26 -8.06 -9.01
C LEU A 114 12.63 -6.78 -9.58
N GLY A 115 12.33 -6.77 -10.88
CA GLY A 115 11.63 -5.68 -11.55
C GLY A 115 10.19 -5.46 -11.03
N ALA A 116 9.51 -6.52 -10.59
CA ALA A 116 8.20 -6.42 -9.94
C ALA A 116 8.31 -6.07 -8.44
N LEU A 117 9.37 -6.49 -7.75
CA LEU A 117 9.60 -6.19 -6.34
C LEU A 117 10.04 -4.74 -6.09
N ALA A 118 10.92 -4.20 -6.96
CA ALA A 118 11.51 -2.87 -6.76
C ALA A 118 10.46 -1.75 -6.60
N PRO A 119 9.40 -1.66 -7.44
CA PRO A 119 8.34 -0.68 -7.23
C PRO A 119 7.62 -0.84 -5.88
N GLN A 120 7.42 -2.07 -5.41
CA GLN A 120 6.76 -2.33 -4.13
C GLN A 120 7.60 -1.86 -2.94
N LEU A 121 8.93 -2.01 -3.03
CA LEU A 121 9.87 -1.50 -2.04
C LEU A 121 9.93 0.03 -2.06
N VAL A 122 9.86 0.67 -3.23
CA VAL A 122 9.77 2.13 -3.34
C VAL A 122 8.50 2.65 -2.67
N ILE A 123 7.36 1.99 -2.85
CA ILE A 123 6.11 2.35 -2.17
C ILE A 123 6.26 2.20 -0.65
N LEU A 124 6.87 1.11 -0.18
CA LEU A 124 7.11 0.90 1.25
C LEU A 124 8.03 1.97 1.84
N LEU A 125 9.09 2.35 1.12
CA LEU A 125 9.99 3.42 1.51
C LEU A 125 9.27 4.78 1.52
N SER A 126 8.40 5.02 0.54
CA SER A 126 7.61 6.25 0.46
C SER A 126 6.64 6.37 1.63
N LEU A 127 5.97 5.26 1.99
CA LEU A 127 5.18 5.17 3.23
C LEU A 127 6.05 5.50 4.44
N TRP A 128 7.22 4.88 4.56
CA TRP A 128 8.11 5.14 5.69
C TRP A 128 8.49 6.62 5.83
N ILE A 129 8.89 7.28 4.72
CA ILE A 129 9.26 8.70 4.71
C ILE A 129 8.10 9.58 5.15
N VAL A 130 6.88 9.35 4.63
CA VAL A 130 5.66 10.10 5.01
C VAL A 130 5.29 9.89 6.48
N GLY A 131 5.64 8.73 7.05
CA GLY A 131 5.45 8.44 8.48
C GLY A 131 6.46 9.13 9.40
N GLU A 132 7.67 9.38 8.89
CA GLU A 132 8.79 9.96 9.66
C GLU A 132 8.77 11.50 9.66
N GLU A 133 8.27 12.12 8.58
CA GLU A 133 8.26 13.59 8.40
C GLU A 133 7.22 14.32 9.28
N ARG A 134 7.35 14.17 10.61
CA ARG A 134 6.53 14.87 11.60
C ARG A 134 6.59 16.39 11.47
#